data_AF-Q6W160-F1
#
_entry.id   AF-Q6W160-F1
#
_cell.length_a   1.000
_cell.length_b   1.000
_cell.length_c   1.000
_cell.angle_alpha   90.00
_cell.angle_beta   90.00
_cell.angle_gamma   90.00
#
_symmetry.space_group_name_H-M   'P 1'
#
loop_
_entity.id
_entity.type
_entity.pdbx_description
1 polymer ?
#
loop_
_entity_poly.entity_id
_entity_poly.type
_entity_poly.pdbx_seq_one_letter_code
_entity_poly.pdbx_strand_id
1 'polypeptide(L)' 'MCPSIDFYSLPLSSADLDMLQRILDRELEARHVSGSSDEAGMLARTLIELFQAGVRAEEALREMVKAA' A
#
# COMPACT_ATOMS: atom_id res chain seq x y z
N MET A 1 -29.31 -5.57 10.82
CA MET A 1 -28.52 -5.21 9.63
C MET A 1 -27.14 -4.82 10.12
N CYS A 2 -26.13 -5.63 9.83
CA CYS A 2 -24.74 -5.24 10.12
C CYS A 2 -24.37 -4.12 9.12
N PRO A 3 -23.78 -3.00 9.57
CA PRO A 3 -23.30 -2.00 8.62
C PRO A 3 -22.15 -2.63 7.84
N SER A 4 -22.29 -2.69 6.53
CA SER A 4 -21.18 -2.92 5.62
C SER A 4 -20.13 -1.86 5.94
N ILE A 5 -19.05 -2.25 6.60
CA ILE A 5 -17.94 -1.34 6.85
C ILE A 5 -17.39 -1.00 5.46
N ASP A 6 -17.75 0.17 4.94
CA ASP A 6 -17.16 0.71 3.73
C ASP A 6 -15.70 1.02 4.05
N PHE A 7 -14.81 0.06 3.80
CA PHE A 7 -13.36 0.23 3.94
C PHE A 7 -12.82 1.36 3.06
N TYR A 8 -13.56 1.74 2.01
CA TYR A 8 -13.32 2.92 1.17
C TYR A 8 -13.55 4.26 1.89
N SER A 9 -14.30 4.28 2.98
CA SER A 9 -14.66 5.51 3.73
C SER A 9 -13.80 5.73 4.98
N LEU A 10 -12.91 4.80 5.32
CA LEU A 10 -12.00 4.99 6.45
C LEU A 10 -10.80 5.83 6.01
N PRO A 11 -10.62 7.06 6.54
CA PRO A 11 -9.48 7.88 6.20
C PRO A 11 -8.19 7.14 6.57
N LEU A 12 -7.20 7.19 5.67
CA LEU A 12 -5.85 6.69 5.95
C LEU A 12 -5.33 7.43 7.18
N SER A 13 -5.08 6.70 8.28
CA SER A 13 -4.43 7.30 9.43
C SER A 13 -2.96 7.55 9.13
N SER A 14 -2.31 8.43 9.89
CA SER A 14 -0.86 8.63 9.76
C SER A 14 -0.08 7.33 9.95
N ALA A 15 -0.53 6.46 10.87
CA ALA A 15 0.09 5.16 11.09
C ALA A 15 -0.06 4.23 9.88
N ASP A 16 -1.19 4.29 9.17
CA ASP A 16 -1.39 3.51 7.95
C ASP A 16 -0.47 4.01 6.83
N LEU A 17 -0.34 5.33 6.67
CA LEU A 17 0.57 5.93 5.71
C LEU A 17 2.03 5.58 6.01
N ASP A 18 2.44 5.60 7.29
CA ASP A 18 3.79 5.21 7.71
C ASP A 18 4.06 3.73 7.37
N MET A 19 3.09 2.84 7.57
CA MET A 19 3.21 1.44 7.19
C MET A 19 3.33 1.27 5.66
N LEU A 20 2.46 1.92 4.89
CA LEU A 20 2.49 1.85 3.42
C LEU A 20 3.80 2.40 2.86
N GLN A 21 4.30 3.51 3.41
CA GLN A 21 5.58 4.10 3.03
C GLN A 21 6.75 3.15 3.31
N ARG A 22 6.77 2.50 4.49
CA ARG A 22 7.82 1.52 4.83
C ARG A 22 7.84 0.32 3.88
N ILE A 23 6.67 -0.15 3.43
CA ILE A 23 6.59 -1.22 2.43
C ILE A 23 7.13 -0.73 1.10
N LEU A 24 6.71 0.46 0.65
CA LEU A 24 7.17 1.06 -0.59
C LEU A 24 8.70 1.22 -0.60
N ASP A 25 9.28 1.81 0.44
CA ASP A 25 10.72 2.06 0.54
C ASP A 25 11.51 0.74 0.45
N ARG A 26 11.06 -0.31 1.15
CA ARG A 26 11.69 -1.64 1.07
C ARG A 26 11.64 -2.24 -0.33
N GLU A 27 10.53 -2.08 -1.05
CA GLU A 27 10.39 -2.60 -2.41
C GLU A 27 11.20 -1.78 -3.42
N LEU A 28 11.29 -0.46 -3.24
CA LEU A 28 12.14 0.41 -4.05
C LEU A 28 13.63 0.08 -3.86
N GLU A 29 14.05 -0.13 -2.61
CA GLU A 29 15.42 -0.59 -2.30
C GLU A 29 15.70 -1.96 -2.92
N ALA A 30 14.77 -2.92 -2.78
CA ALA A 30 14.93 -4.26 -3.36
C ALA A 30 15.04 -4.24 -4.89
N ARG A 31 14.26 -3.37 -5.56
CA ARG A 31 14.24 -3.23 -7.02
C ARG A 31 15.31 -2.25 -7.54
N HIS A 32 16.07 -1.58 -6.67
CA HIS A 32 16.99 -0.49 -7.03
C HIS A 32 16.33 0.64 -7.83
N VAL A 33 15.07 0.94 -7.51
CA VAL A 33 14.24 1.93 -8.20
C VAL A 33 14.28 3.25 -7.43
N SER A 34 14.48 4.37 -8.14
CA SER A 34 14.38 5.69 -7.52
C SER A 34 12.94 5.97 -7.10
N GLY A 35 12.74 6.50 -5.88
CA GLY A 35 11.43 6.93 -5.40
C GLY A 35 10.78 8.04 -6.22
N SER A 36 11.54 8.70 -7.10
CA SER A 36 11.04 9.69 -8.05
C SER A 36 10.64 9.11 -9.41
N SER A 37 10.71 7.80 -9.59
CA SER A 37 10.38 7.14 -10.85
C SER A 37 8.88 6.92 -10.99
N ASP A 38 8.41 6.78 -12.24
CA ASP A 38 7.01 6.43 -12.52
C ASP A 38 6.64 5.07 -11.91
N GLU A 39 7.60 4.15 -11.81
CA GLU A 39 7.42 2.85 -11.17
C GLU A 39 7.14 2.99 -9.66
N ALA A 40 7.84 3.90 -8.96
CA ALA A 40 7.55 4.19 -7.57
C ALA A 40 6.13 4.75 -7.37
N GLY A 41 5.69 5.62 -8.28
CA GLY A 41 4.32 6.14 -8.26
C GLY A 41 3.26 5.06 -8.49
N MET A 42 3.53 4.11 -9.40
CA MET A 42 2.65 2.96 -9.63
C MET A 42 2.57 2.06 -8.40
N LEU A 43 3.70 1.70 -7.79
CA LEU A 43 3.75 0.86 -6.58
C LEU A 43 3.02 1.52 -5.41
N ALA A 44 3.22 2.82 -5.19
CA ALA A 44 2.54 3.59 -4.15
C ALA A 44 1.02 3.58 -4.35
N ARG A 45 0.56 3.75 -5.59
CA ARG A 45 -0.85 3.70 -5.95
C ARG A 45 -1.45 2.32 -5.69
N THR A 46 -0.78 1.25 -6.13
CA THR A 46 -1.22 -0.12 -5.90
C THR A 46 -1.34 -0.44 -4.40
N LEU A 47 -0.38 0.00 -3.59
CA LEU A 47 -0.44 -0.13 -2.13
C LEU A 47 -1.69 0.51 -1.53
N ILE A 48 -2.01 1.74 -1.95
CA ILE A 48 -3.20 2.46 -1.47
C ILE A 48 -4.49 1.74 -1.92
N GLU A 49 -4.56 1.31 -3.18
CA GLU A 49 -5.72 0.60 -3.72
C GLU A 49 -5.98 -0.72 -2.99
N LEU A 50 -4.92 -1.51 -2.71
CA LEU A 50 -5.01 -2.75 -1.92
C LEU A 50 -5.48 -2.49 -0.49
N PHE A 51 -4.96 -1.43 0.13
CA PHE A 51 -5.33 -1.04 1.49
C PHE A 51 -6.80 -0.63 1.59
N GLN A 52 -7.28 0.13 0.60
CA GLN A 52 -8.68 0.53 0.47
C GLN A 52 -9.60 -0.64 0.13
N ALA A 53 -9.11 -1.64 -0.61
CA ALA A 53 -9.82 -2.90 -0.85
C ALA A 53 -9.93 -3.79 0.40
N GLY A 54 -9.29 -3.42 1.51
CA GLY A 54 -9.38 -4.11 2.80
C GLY A 54 -8.15 -4.93 3.17
N VAL A 55 -7.07 -4.89 2.38
CA VAL A 55 -5.81 -5.57 2.71
C VAL A 55 -5.03 -4.73 3.73
N ARG A 56 -5.06 -5.12 5.01
CA ARG A 56 -4.44 -4.35 6.11
C ARG A 56 -3.15 -4.96 6.66
N ALA A 57 -2.80 -6.19 6.26
CA ALA A 57 -1.59 -6.85 6.74
C ALA A 57 -0.38 -6.42 5.91
N GLU A 58 0.68 -5.92 6.57
CA GLU A 58 1.95 -5.49 5.95
C GLU A 58 2.50 -6.55 4.98
N GLU A 59 2.58 -7.80 5.43
CA GLU A 59 3.11 -8.90 4.62
C GLU A 59 2.22 -9.26 3.43
N ALA A 60 0.90 -9.16 3.56
CA ALA A 60 -0.01 -9.40 2.45
C ALA A 60 0.12 -8.30 1.38
N LEU A 61 0.17 -7.04 1.82
CA LEU A 61 0.40 -5.90 0.93
C LEU A 61 1.73 -6.04 0.19
N ARG A 62 2.79 -6.41 0.90
CA ARG A 62 4.11 -6.60 0.34
C ARG A 62 4.15 -7.71 -0.73
N GLU A 63 3.59 -8.89 -0.43
CA GLU A 63 3.56 -9.98 -1.41
C GLU A 63 2.72 -9.64 -2.64
N MET A 64 1.60 -8.93 -2.48
CA MET A 64 0.77 -8.50 -3.60
C MET A 64 1.46 -7.45 -4.48
N VAL A 65 2.20 -6.52 -3.89
CA VAL A 65 2.97 -5.49 -4.60
C VAL A 65 4.19 -6.10 -5.28
N LYS A 66 4.82 -7.10 -4.68
CA LYS A 66 5.92 -7.85 -5.30
C LYS A 66 5.47 -8.62 -6.55
N ALA A 67 4.21 -9.06 -6.57
CA ALA A 67 3.59 -9.73 -7.72
C ALA A 67 3.10 -8.77 -8.83
N ALA A 68 3.12 -7.45 -8.58
CA ALA A 68 2.78 -6.40 -9.52
C ALA A 68 4.03 -5.88 -10.25
#